data_AF-A0A3G2L1H0-F1
#
_entry.id   AF-A0A3G2L1H0-F1
#
_cell.length_a   1.000
_cell.length_b   1.000
_cell.length_c   1.000
_cell.angle_alpha   90.00
_cell.angle_beta   90.00
_cell.angle_gamma   90.00
#
_symmetry.space_group_name_H-M   'P 1'
#
loop_
_entity.id
_entity.type
_entity.pdbx_description
1 polymer ?
#
loop_
_entity_poly.entity_id
_entity_poly.type
_entity_poly.pdbx_seq_one_letter_code
_entity_poly.pdbx_strand_id
1 'polypeptide(L)' 'MTSFFRGIEDLFVNYLFYPLDQLRFMESWWGANFLNWIFMLVGFAGFAYWMMQLKNYNDNNEEDKSISSHSYL' A
#
# COMPACT_ATOMS: atom_id res chain seq x y z
N MET A 1 0.65 33.17 20.28
CA MET A 1 0.17 32.13 19.34
C MET A 1 1.09 31.95 18.13
N THR A 2 1.58 33.01 17.48
CA THR A 2 2.45 32.90 16.29
C THR A 2 3.70 32.01 16.47
N SER A 3 4.38 32.12 17.60
CA SER A 3 5.58 31.31 17.88
C SER A 3 5.30 29.81 17.98
N PHE A 4 4.10 29.43 18.44
CA PHE A 4 3.68 28.03 18.50
C PHE A 4 3.53 27.43 17.10
N PHE A 5 2.83 28.14 16.21
CA PHE A 5 2.66 27.69 14.81
C PHE A 5 3.97 27.69 14.03
N ARG A 6 4.88 28.65 14.27
CA ARG A 6 6.24 28.62 13.68
C ARG A 6 7.07 27.44 14.18
N GLY A 7 6.91 27.04 15.44
CA GLY A 7 7.55 25.83 15.96
C GLY A 7 7.06 24.56 15.27
N ILE A 8 5.76 24.49 14.95
CA ILE A 8 5.21 23.39 14.14
C ILE A 8 5.78 23.41 12.73
N GLU A 9 5.76 24.57 12.07
CA GLU A 9 6.35 24.74 10.73
C GLU A 9 7.80 24.26 10.68
N ASP A 10 8.61 24.70 11.64
CA ASP A 10 10.03 24.34 11.74
C ASP A 10 10.21 22.83 11.91
N LEU A 11 9.49 22.20 12.84
CA LEU A 11 9.53 20.75 13.04
C LEU A 11 9.20 19.97 11.76
N PHE A 12 8.15 20.37 11.05
CA PHE A 12 7.70 19.63 9.87
C PHE A 12 8.58 19.89 8.66
N VAL A 13 8.85 21.15 8.31
CA VAL A 13 9.58 21.50 7.08
C VAL A 13 11.06 21.21 7.23
N ASN A 14 11.69 21.67 8.31
CA ASN A 14 13.16 21.61 8.43
C ASN A 14 13.67 20.28 9.00
N TYR A 15 12.81 19.48 9.64
CA TYR A 15 13.22 18.19 10.21
C TYR A 15 12.47 17.01 9.60
N LEU A 16 11.15 16.91 9.78
CA LEU A 16 10.41 15.70 9.37
C LEU A 16 10.32 15.52 7.85
N PHE A 17 10.17 16.62 7.10
CA PHE A 17 10.04 16.60 5.64
C PHE A 17 11.35 16.90 4.92
N TYR A 18 12.44 17.15 5.63
CA TYR A 18 13.76 17.34 5.02
C TYR A 18 14.12 16.21 4.02
N PRO A 19 13.90 14.92 4.32
CA PRO A 19 14.15 13.85 3.35
C PRO A 19 13.24 13.91 2.12
N LEU A 20 12.00 14.38 2.28
CA LEU A 20 11.04 14.52 1.17
C LEU A 20 11.45 15.65 0.23
N ASP A 21 12.02 16.74 0.76
CA ASP A 21 12.59 17.81 -0.07
C ASP A 21 13.77 17.29 -0.90
N GLN A 22 14.61 16.40 -0.35
CA GLN A 22 15.69 15.78 -1.12
C GLN A 22 15.14 14.98 -2.30
N LEU A 23 14.08 14.19 -2.08
CA LEU A 23 13.42 13.42 -3.15
C LEU A 23 12.79 14.34 -4.21
N ARG A 24 12.20 15.46 -3.80
CA ARG A 24 11.55 16.43 -4.69
C ARG A 24 12.52 17.03 -5.70
N PHE A 25 13.76 17.29 -5.29
CA PHE A 25 14.78 17.91 -6.16
C PHE A 25 15.67 16.89 -6.89
N MET A 26 15.32 15.59 -6.85
CA MET A 26 16.04 14.59 -7.64
C MET A 26 15.70 14.69 -9.13
N GLU A 27 16.72 14.81 -9.97
CA GLU A 27 16.61 14.73 -11.43
C GLU A 27 16.19 13.33 -11.92
N SER A 28 16.56 12.29 -11.17
CA SER A 28 16.21 10.92 -11.52
C SER A 28 14.73 10.66 -11.26
N TRP A 29 13.97 10.37 -12.32
CA TRP A 29 12.56 9.99 -12.23
C TRP A 29 12.34 8.81 -11.27
N TRP A 30 13.22 7.82 -11.28
CA TRP A 30 13.15 6.65 -10.38
C TRP A 30 13.34 7.04 -8.92
N GLY A 31 14.31 7.92 -8.64
CA GLY A 31 14.61 8.40 -7.30
C GLY A 31 13.51 9.31 -6.74
N ALA A 32 13.03 10.26 -7.55
CA ALA A 32 11.92 11.15 -7.16
C ALA A 32 10.63 10.39 -6.81
N ASN A 33 10.43 9.20 -7.41
CA ASN A 33 9.28 8.34 -7.16
C ASN A 33 9.54 7.21 -6.15
N PHE A 34 10.63 7.25 -5.37
CA PHE A 34 11.02 6.18 -4.47
C PHE A 34 9.91 5.75 -3.49
N LEU A 35 9.18 6.70 -2.90
CA LEU A 35 8.06 6.39 -2.00
C LEU A 35 6.90 5.68 -2.72
N ASN A 36 6.62 6.06 -3.97
CA ASN A 36 5.60 5.40 -4.78
C ASN A 36 5.97 3.93 -5.01
N TRP A 37 7.25 3.64 -5.27
CA TRP A 37 7.75 2.26 -5.39
C TRP A 37 7.54 1.47 -4.10
N ILE A 38 7.84 2.05 -2.93
CA ILE A 38 7.59 1.40 -1.64
C ILE A 38 6.11 1.08 -1.46
N PHE A 39 5.22 2.03 -1.70
CA PHE A 39 3.78 1.81 -1.54
C PHE A 39 3.25 0.75 -2.52
N MET A 40 3.71 0.76 -3.76
CA MET A 40 3.36 -0.27 -4.74
C MET A 40 3.83 -1.66 -4.31
N LEU A 41 5.04 -1.78 -3.77
CA LEU A 41 5.58 -3.05 -3.27
C LEU A 41 4.79 -3.56 -2.06
N VAL A 42 4.46 -2.69 -1.10
CA VAL A 42 3.65 -3.05 0.07
C VAL A 42 2.26 -3.48 -0.35
N GLY A 43 1.61 -2.74 -1.24
CA GLY A 43 0.30 -3.09 -1.79
C GLY A 43 0.33 -4.42 -2.53
N PHE A 44 1.35 -4.65 -3.36
CA PHE A 44 1.53 -5.91 -4.08
C PHE A 44 1.79 -7.10 -3.14
N ALA A 45 2.61 -6.91 -2.11
CA ALA A 45 2.85 -7.94 -1.09
C ALA A 45 1.57 -8.32 -0.34
N GLY A 46 0.76 -7.32 0.05
CA GLY A 46 -0.55 -7.56 0.65
C GLY A 46 -1.52 -8.26 -0.29
N PHE A 47 -1.56 -7.87 -1.56
CA PHE A 47 -2.36 -8.54 -2.59
C PHE A 47 -1.93 -10.00 -2.78
N ALA A 48 -0.64 -10.26 -2.94
CA ALA A 48 -0.09 -11.60 -3.11
C ALA A 48 -0.41 -12.49 -1.90
N TYR A 49 -0.24 -11.96 -0.68
CA TYR A 49 -0.61 -12.65 0.56
C TYR A 49 -2.08 -13.07 0.55
N TRP A 50 -2.99 -12.16 0.22
CA TRP A 50 -4.42 -12.48 0.19
C TRP A 50 -4.80 -13.49 -0.90
N MET A 51 -4.18 -13.41 -2.07
CA MET A 51 -4.37 -14.42 -3.12
C MET A 51 -3.92 -15.81 -2.69
N MET A 52 -2.82 -15.91 -1.96
CA MET A 52 -2.38 -17.18 -1.37
C MET A 52 -3.36 -17.69 -0.32
N GLN A 53 -3.92 -16.82 0.53
CA GLN A 53 -4.94 -17.24 1.50
C GLN A 53 -6.18 -17.80 0.81
N LEU A 54 -6.72 -17.11 -0.21
CA LEU A 54 -7.88 -17.61 -0.97
C LEU A 54 -7.59 -18.95 -1.65
N LYS A 55 -6.40 -19.11 -2.23
CA LYS A 55 -5.98 -20.38 -2.82
C LYS A 55 -5.98 -21.50 -1.78
N ASN A 56 -5.41 -21.26 -0.59
CA ASN A 56 -5.39 -22.26 0.48
C ASN A 56 -6.81 -22.70 0.88
N TYR A 57 -7.74 -21.76 1.05
CA TYR A 57 -9.14 -22.10 1.35
C TYR A 57 -9.79 -22.91 0.23
N ASN A 58 -9.59 -22.52 -1.02
CA ASN A 58 -10.12 -23.27 -2.16
C ASN A 58 -9.54 -24.69 -2.25
N ASP A 59 -8.26 -24.87 -1.91
CA ASP A 59 -7.55 -26.16 -1.98
C ASP A 59 -7.88 -27.07 -0.78
N ASN A 60 -8.40 -26.52 0.33
CA ASN A 60 -8.72 -27.27 1.55
C ASN A 60 -9.95 -28.19 1.44
N ASN A 61 -10.70 -28.17 0.34
CA ASN A 61 -11.89 -29.00 0.09
C ASN A 61 -12.97 -28.96 1.20
N GLU A 62 -12.98 -27.92 2.04
CA GLU A 62 -13.98 -27.72 3.10
C GLU A 62 -15.28 -27.07 2.57
N GLU A 63 -15.26 -26.51 1.36
CA GLU A 63 -16.43 -25.89 0.74
C GLU A 63 -17.32 -26.93 0.05
N ASP A 64 -18.62 -26.91 0.38
CA ASP A 64 -19.64 -27.65 -0.37
C ASP A 64 -19.87 -26.96 -1.74
N LYS A 65 -19.36 -27.60 -2.79
CA LYS A 65 -19.49 -27.13 -4.19
C LYS A 65 -20.66 -27.80 -4.92
N SER A 66 -21.59 -28.44 -4.19
CA SER A 66 -22.76 -29.05 -4.80
C SER A 66 -23.63 -27.98 -5.47
N ILE A 67 -23.99 -28.22 -6.73
CA ILE A 67 -24.82 -27.32 -7.52
C ILE A 67 -26.28 -27.72 -7.30
N SER A 68 -27.09 -26.81 -6.75
CA SER A 68 -28.56 -26.97 -6.72
C SER A 68 -29.16 -26.54 -8.05
N SER A 69 -28.85 -27.28 -9.13
CA SER A 69 -29.52 -27.07 -10.41
C SER A 69 -30.84 -27.85 -10.43
N HIS A 70 -31.95 -27.13 -10.60
CA HIS A 70 -33.19 -27.77 -10.99
C HIS A 70 -33.07 -28.26 -12.43
N SER A 71 -33.40 -29.55 -12.65
CA SER A 71 -33.55 -30.09 -14.00
C SER A 71 -34.68 -29.35 -14.70
N TYR A 72 -34.39 -28.64 -15.79
CA TYR A 72 -35.43 -28.13 -16.69
C TYR A 72 -36.07 -29.34 -17.38
N LEU A 73 -37.39 -29.48 -17.22
CA LEU A 73 -38.23 -30.44 -17.96
C LEU A 73 -38.20 -30.16 -19.47
#